data_AF-K1N3G3-F1
#
_entry.id   AF-K1N3G3-F1
#
_cell.length_a   1.000
_cell.length_b   1.000
_cell.length_c   1.000
_cell.angle_alpha   90.00
_cell.angle_beta   90.00
_cell.angle_gamma   90.00
#
_symmetry.space_group_name_H-M   'P 1'
#
loop_
_entity.id
_entity.type
_entity.pdbx_description
1 polymer ?
#
loop_
_entity_poly.entity_id
_entity_poly.type
_entity_poly.pdbx_seq_one_letter_code
_entity_poly.pdbx_strand_id
1 'polypeptide(L)'
;MTVSKFSTAILNTLINAEYILIKKDLKKAKRLDAIISGLDITDRFAFEKIRYKYMHFMLNFLETNDDRNLRLMWAALELQGLNTLKDGFETAFKQIKQIYSKKS
;
A
#
# COMPACT_ATOMS: atom_id res chain seq x y z
N MET A 1 -18.29 -18.66 14.67
CA MET A 1 -18.21 -17.70 13.54
C MET A 1 -17.78 -16.37 14.13
N THR A 2 -16.48 -16.08 14.09
CA THR A 2 -15.93 -14.83 14.64
C THR A 2 -16.34 -13.68 13.72
N VAL A 3 -17.17 -12.78 14.23
CA VAL A 3 -17.51 -11.54 13.51
C VAL A 3 -16.20 -10.77 13.35
N SER A 4 -15.70 -10.67 12.12
CA SER A 4 -14.60 -9.76 11.82
C SER A 4 -15.02 -8.36 12.26
N LYS A 5 -14.30 -7.78 13.23
CA LYS A 5 -14.56 -6.43 13.76
C LYS A 5 -14.28 -5.33 12.73
N PHE A 6 -13.82 -5.69 11.54
CA PHE A 6 -13.46 -4.76 10.48
C PHE A 6 -14.50 -4.81 9.37
N SER A 7 -14.94 -3.62 8.95
CA SER A 7 -15.67 -3.45 7.71
C SER A 7 -14.71 -3.04 6.60
N THR A 8 -15.12 -3.27 5.36
CA THR A 8 -14.44 -2.75 4.17
C THR A 8 -14.22 -1.24 4.27
N ALA A 9 -15.19 -0.50 4.86
CA ALA A 9 -15.06 0.94 5.08
C ALA A 9 -13.89 1.29 6.00
N ILE A 10 -13.73 0.59 7.13
CA ILE A 10 -12.62 0.85 8.08
C ILE A 10 -11.26 0.62 7.41
N LEU A 11 -11.09 -0.52 6.72
CA LEU A 11 -9.83 -0.82 6.04
C LEU A 11 -9.52 0.18 4.93
N ASN A 12 -10.52 0.56 4.13
CA ASN A 12 -10.36 1.58 3.11
C ASN A 12 -9.94 2.94 3.69
N THR A 13 -10.53 3.34 4.81
CA THR A 13 -10.14 4.58 5.50
C THR A 13 -8.70 4.54 5.96
N LEU A 14 -8.27 3.43 6.59
CA LEU A 14 -6.89 3.27 7.06
C LEU A 14 -5.88 3.30 5.91
N ILE A 15 -6.14 2.54 4.84
CA ILE A 15 -5.25 2.47 3.66
C ILE A 15 -5.18 3.82 2.93
N ASN A 16 -6.31 4.53 2.81
CA ASN A 16 -6.34 5.86 2.20
C ASN A 16 -5.55 6.87 3.06
N ALA A 17 -5.69 6.80 4.38
CA ALA A 17 -4.92 7.63 5.29
C ALA A 17 -3.42 7.34 5.17
N GLU A 18 -3.02 6.06 5.14
CA GLU A 18 -1.63 5.66 4.94
C GLU A 18 -1.05 6.22 3.64
N TYR A 19 -1.78 6.10 2.53
CA TYR A 19 -1.36 6.66 1.24
C TYR A 19 -1.12 8.17 1.29
N ILE A 20 -2.00 8.92 1.96
CA ILE A 20 -1.85 10.36 2.15
C ILE A 20 -0.62 10.66 3.03
N LEU A 21 -0.42 9.90 4.10
CA LEU A 21 0.71 10.06 5.01
C LEU A 21 2.03 9.73 4.31
N ILE A 22 2.11 8.71 3.44
CA ILE A 22 3.32 8.42 2.65
C ILE A 22 3.76 9.66 1.87
N LYS A 23 2.83 10.47 1.37
CA LYS A 23 3.15 11.70 0.62
C LYS A 23 3.53 12.89 1.50
N LYS A 24 3.15 12.90 2.77
CA LYS A 24 3.16 14.10 3.63
C LYS A 24 4.01 13.97 4.89
N ASP A 25 3.92 12.83 5.58
CA ASP A 25 4.54 12.55 6.87
C ASP A 25 4.91 11.06 6.96
N LEU A 26 6.13 10.74 6.53
CA LEU A 26 6.63 9.36 6.47
C LEU A 26 6.66 8.68 7.85
N LYS A 27 6.91 9.45 8.93
CA LYS A 27 6.95 8.92 10.29
C LYS A 27 5.56 8.45 10.72
N LYS A 28 4.51 9.22 10.43
CA LYS A 28 3.13 8.80 10.69
C LYS A 28 2.69 7.66 9.79
N ALA A 29 3.14 7.64 8.53
CA ALA A 29 2.86 6.52 7.62
C ALA A 29 3.40 5.19 8.18
N LYS A 30 4.67 5.13 8.57
CA LYS A 30 5.29 3.93 9.17
C LYS A 30 4.58 3.49 10.46
N ARG A 31 4.11 4.44 11.28
CA ARG A 31 3.32 4.12 12.49
C ARG A 31 1.97 3.50 12.14
N LEU A 32 1.30 4.01 11.12
CA LEU A 32 0.01 3.49 10.67
C LEU A 32 0.17 2.10 10.02
N ASP A 33 1.21 1.89 9.20
CA ASP A 33 1.57 0.57 8.65
C ASP A 33 1.72 -0.49 9.75
N ALA A 34 2.45 -0.16 10.82
CA ALA A 34 2.64 -1.04 11.98
C ALA A 34 1.33 -1.34 12.74
N ILE A 35 0.35 -0.43 12.72
CA ILE A 35 -0.98 -0.69 13.30
C ILE A 35 -1.78 -1.63 12.39
N ILE A 36 -1.76 -1.38 11.08
CA ILE A 36 -2.50 -2.20 10.10
C ILE A 36 -1.94 -3.62 10.05
N SER A 37 -0.62 -3.81 10.16
CA SER A 37 0.03 -5.13 10.14
C SER A 37 -0.38 -6.03 11.33
N GLY A 38 -0.78 -5.42 12.46
CA GLY A 38 -1.31 -6.13 13.62
C GLY A 38 -2.77 -6.53 13.51
N LEU A 39 -3.47 -6.15 12.43
CA LEU A 39 -4.88 -6.48 12.22
C LEU A 39 -5.04 -7.87 11.57
N ASP A 40 -6.01 -8.64 12.03
CA ASP A 40 -6.41 -9.90 11.39
C ASP A 40 -7.25 -9.63 10.12
N ILE A 41 -6.55 -9.30 9.02
CA ILE A 41 -7.17 -9.05 7.72
C ILE A 41 -7.30 -10.38 6.95
N THR A 42 -8.46 -11.01 7.11
CA THR A 42 -8.82 -12.26 6.41
C THR A 42 -9.02 -12.06 4.89
N ASP A 43 -9.08 -13.16 4.12
CA ASP A 43 -9.13 -13.11 2.65
C ASP A 43 -10.44 -12.56 2.05
N ARG A 44 -11.49 -12.39 2.86
CA ARG A 44 -12.69 -11.62 2.45
C ARG A 44 -12.37 -10.17 2.06
N PHE A 45 -11.21 -9.67 2.46
CA PHE A 45 -10.69 -8.33 2.15
C PHE A 45 -9.50 -8.39 1.17
N ALA A 46 -9.51 -9.35 0.25
CA ALA A 46 -8.39 -9.57 -0.68
C ALA A 46 -7.97 -8.29 -1.41
N PHE A 47 -8.94 -7.48 -1.85
CA PHE A 47 -8.65 -6.23 -2.54
C PHE A 47 -7.94 -5.21 -1.64
N GLU A 48 -8.42 -5.03 -0.40
CA GLU A 48 -7.78 -4.17 0.59
C GLU A 48 -6.39 -4.69 0.96
N LYS A 49 -6.21 -6.00 1.10
CA LYS A 49 -4.90 -6.63 1.36
C LYS A 49 -3.89 -6.32 0.26
N ILE A 50 -4.31 -6.36 -1.02
CA ILE A 50 -3.45 -6.01 -2.15
C ILE A 50 -3.00 -4.55 -2.05
N ARG A 51 -3.94 -3.64 -1.79
CA ARG A 51 -3.66 -2.20 -1.65
C ARG A 51 -2.76 -1.90 -0.46
N TYR A 52 -3.00 -2.56 0.68
CA TYR A 52 -2.14 -2.43 1.86
C TYR A 52 -0.72 -2.95 1.59
N LYS A 53 -0.57 -4.14 0.99
CA LYS A 53 0.76 -4.67 0.62
C LYS A 53 1.52 -3.72 -0.30
N TYR A 54 0.84 -3.04 -1.21
CA TYR A 54 1.46 -2.02 -2.05
C TYR A 54 2.02 -0.86 -1.21
N MET A 55 1.26 -0.35 -0.23
CA MET A 55 1.73 0.72 0.67
C MET A 55 2.93 0.26 1.50
N HIS A 56 2.88 -0.96 2.04
CA HIS A 56 4.00 -1.54 2.78
C HIS A 56 5.26 -1.66 1.90
N PHE A 57 5.13 -2.14 0.66
CA PHE A 57 6.26 -2.19 -0.27
C PHE A 57 6.78 -0.80 -0.67
N MET A 58 5.90 0.20 -0.75
CA MET A 58 6.29 1.59 -0.98
C MET A 58 7.13 2.14 0.16
N LEU A 59 6.74 1.87 1.41
CA LEU A 59 7.48 2.29 2.60
C LEU A 59 8.87 1.66 2.63
N ASN A 60 8.98 0.36 2.33
CA ASN A 60 10.26 -0.32 2.21
C ASN A 60 11.13 0.29 1.12
N PHE A 61 10.58 0.54 -0.08
CA PHE A 61 11.30 1.20 -1.16
C PHE A 61 11.83 2.58 -0.73
N LEU A 62 11.03 3.40 -0.04
CA LEU A 62 11.46 4.72 0.42
C LEU A 62 12.60 4.69 1.44
N GLU A 63 12.80 3.55 2.12
CA GLU A 63 13.86 3.35 3.11
C GLU A 63 15.12 2.74 2.50
N THR A 64 14.97 1.79 1.57
CA THR A 64 16.08 0.99 1.04
C THR A 64 16.46 1.33 -0.39
N ASN A 65 15.63 2.10 -1.09
CA ASN A 65 15.68 2.33 -2.53
C ASN A 65 15.55 1.05 -3.38
N ASP A 66 15.03 -0.05 -2.81
CA ASP A 66 14.79 -1.33 -3.47
C ASP A 66 13.31 -1.49 -3.88
N ASP A 67 13.05 -1.54 -5.19
CA ASP A 67 11.70 -1.63 -5.76
C ASP A 67 11.29 -3.05 -6.21
N ARG A 68 12.10 -4.08 -5.93
CA ARG A 68 11.85 -5.46 -6.40
C ARG A 68 10.46 -5.98 -6.04
N ASN A 69 10.00 -5.77 -4.80
CA ASN A 69 8.68 -6.21 -4.36
C ASN A 69 7.52 -5.48 -5.06
N LEU A 70 7.71 -4.20 -5.42
CA LEU A 70 6.74 -3.45 -6.21
C LEU A 70 6.64 -4.02 -7.63
N ARG A 71 7.78 -4.33 -8.26
CA ARG A 71 7.82 -4.95 -9.59
C ARG A 71 7.18 -6.33 -9.63
N LEU A 72 7.45 -7.16 -8.62
CA LEU A 72 6.80 -8.47 -8.48
C LEU A 72 5.29 -8.34 -8.33
N MET A 73 4.81 -7.36 -7.56
CA MET A 73 3.39 -7.07 -7.45
C MET A 73 2.78 -6.64 -8.79
N TRP A 74 3.42 -5.76 -9.55
CA TRP A 74 2.90 -5.35 -10.86
C TRP A 74 2.79 -6.52 -11.83
N ALA A 75 3.81 -7.39 -11.88
CA ALA A 75 3.78 -8.60 -12.69
C ALA A 75 2.64 -9.54 -12.27
N ALA A 76 2.40 -9.69 -10.96
CA ALA A 76 1.28 -10.49 -10.45
C ALA A 76 -0.08 -9.90 -10.85
N LEU A 77 -0.24 -8.57 -10.79
CA LEU A 77 -1.49 -7.91 -11.19
C LEU A 77 -1.76 -8.07 -12.68
N GLU A 78 -0.73 -7.94 -13.51
CA GLU A 78 -0.80 -8.17 -14.96
C GLU A 78 -1.20 -9.60 -15.29
N LEU A 79 -0.58 -10.59 -14.62
CA LEU A 79 -0.92 -12.01 -14.78
C LEU A 79 -2.40 -12.29 -14.43
N GLN A 80 -2.96 -11.57 -13.47
CA GLN A 80 -4.37 -11.70 -13.05
C GLN A 80 -5.33 -10.83 -13.88
N GLY A 81 -4.86 -10.12 -14.91
CA GLY A 81 -5.68 -9.23 -15.73
C GLY A 81 -6.12 -7.94 -15.03
N LEU A 82 -5.51 -7.58 -13.90
CA LEU A 82 -5.83 -6.40 -13.09
C LEU A 82 -5.07 -5.15 -13.56
N ASN A 83 -5.03 -4.91 -14.87
CA ASN A 83 -4.19 -3.88 -15.49
C ASN A 83 -4.51 -2.47 -15.01
N THR A 84 -5.78 -2.11 -14.82
CA THR A 84 -6.17 -0.81 -14.27
C THR A 84 -5.62 -0.56 -12.86
N LEU A 85 -5.58 -1.62 -12.02
CA LEU A 85 -5.00 -1.51 -10.68
C LEU A 85 -3.48 -1.36 -10.74
N LYS A 86 -2.81 -2.13 -11.61
CA LYS A 86 -1.38 -2.00 -11.89
C LYS A 86 -1.04 -0.57 -12.33
N ASP A 87 -1.76 -0.01 -13.31
CA ASP A 87 -1.52 1.33 -13.83
C ASP A 87 -1.68 2.40 -12.73
N GLY A 88 -2.69 2.24 -11.87
CA GLY A 88 -2.88 3.09 -10.69
C GLY A 88 -1.70 3.02 -9.73
N PHE A 89 -1.18 1.82 -9.47
CA PHE A 89 0.00 1.59 -8.62
C PHE A 89 1.31 2.12 -9.24
N GLU A 90 1.53 1.95 -10.53
CA GLU A 90 2.70 2.53 -11.20
C GLU A 90 2.65 4.07 -11.18
N THR A 91 1.47 4.63 -11.41
CA THR A 91 1.25 6.09 -11.34
C THR A 91 1.54 6.62 -9.94
N ALA A 92 1.00 5.97 -8.90
CA ALA A 92 1.27 6.34 -7.52
C ALA A 92 2.77 6.24 -7.17
N PHE A 93 3.47 5.21 -7.66
CA PHE A 93 4.91 5.04 -7.46
C PHE A 93 5.70 6.20 -8.06
N LYS A 94 5.41 6.58 -9.31
CA LYS A 94 6.05 7.72 -9.99
C LYS A 94 5.84 9.03 -9.22
N GLN A 95 4.61 9.28 -8.76
CA GLN A 95 4.29 10.47 -7.96
C GLN A 95 5.06 10.51 -6.64
N ILE A 96 5.09 9.39 -5.90
CA ILE A 96 5.78 9.31 -4.60
C ILE A 96 7.29 9.46 -4.79
N LYS A 97 7.88 8.76 -5.77
CA LYS A 97 9.30 8.90 -6.10
C LYS A 97 9.65 10.37 -6.39
N GLN A 98 8.84 11.07 -7.19
CA GLN A 98 9.04 12.49 -7.48
C GLN A 98 8.99 13.39 -6.23
N ILE A 99 8.10 13.10 -5.26
CA ILE A 99 8.01 13.86 -4.00
C ILE A 99 9.31 13.74 -3.20
N TYR A 100 9.88 12.54 -3.11
CA TYR A 100 11.07 12.30 -2.30
C TYR A 100 12.37 12.67 -3.02
N SER A 101 12.44 12.55 -4.36
CA SER A 101 13.58 13.04 -5.13
C SER A 101 13.73 14.57 -5.14
N LYS A 102 12.65 15.32 -4.83
CA LYS A 102 12.70 16.79 -4.68
C LYS A 102 13.16 17.26 -3.30
N LYS A 103 13.23 16.36 -2.32
CA LYS A 103 13.61 16.68 -0.92
C LYS A 103 15.08 16.42 -0.62
N SER A 104 15.75 15.67 -1.48
CA SER A 104 17.19 15.41 -1.52
C SER A 104 17.89 16.46 -2.36
#